data_AF-A0A974XFM1-F1
#
_entry.id   AF-A0A974XFM1-F1
#
_cell.length_a   1.000
_cell.length_b   1.000
_cell.length_c   1.000
_cell.angle_alpha   90.00
_cell.angle_beta   90.00
_cell.angle_gamma   90.00
#
_symmetry.space_group_name_H-M   'P 1'
#
loop_
_entity.id
_entity.type
_entity.pdbx_description
1 polymer ?
#
loop_
_entity_poly.entity_id
_entity_poly.type
_entity_poly.pdbx_seq_one_letter_code
_entity_poly.pdbx_strand_id
1 'polypeptide(L)'
;MKKKDLFFIGIVVVIALASLLAFQLLKDADAKLDLIITIDGQEYKRMPLTEDTNEVIRVENEGNLNIVTIQNGQVRVSEASCPDQICVHTAPADENGEMIVCLPNKVIVEVKAND
;
A
#
# COMPACT_ATOMS: atom_id res chain seq x y z
N MET A 1 -45.92 -17.17 -1.34
CA MET A 1 -45.20 -16.30 -0.37
C MET A 1 -46.23 -15.45 0.35
N LYS A 2 -46.26 -15.43 1.69
CA LYS A 2 -47.22 -14.59 2.41
C LYS A 2 -46.82 -13.12 2.26
N LYS A 3 -47.78 -12.19 2.20
CA LYS A 3 -47.50 -10.74 2.05
C LYS A 3 -46.51 -10.20 3.10
N LYS A 4 -46.46 -10.82 4.27
CA LYS A 4 -45.52 -10.52 5.36
C LYS A 4 -44.08 -10.95 5.03
N ASP A 5 -43.89 -12.09 4.37
CA ASP A 5 -42.56 -12.57 3.98
C ASP A 5 -41.92 -11.62 2.96
N LEU A 6 -42.72 -11.13 2.00
CA LEU A 6 -42.25 -10.17 1.00
C LEU A 6 -41.86 -8.81 1.62
N PHE A 7 -42.58 -8.39 2.67
CA PHE A 7 -42.26 -7.18 3.42
C PHE A 7 -40.92 -7.32 4.18
N PHE A 8 -40.70 -8.45 4.85
CA PHE A 8 -39.42 -8.72 5.53
C PHE A 8 -38.25 -8.79 4.56
N ILE A 9 -38.42 -9.46 3.41
CA ILE A 9 -37.39 -9.52 2.36
C ILE A 9 -37.04 -8.13 1.84
N GLY A 10 -38.05 -7.28 1.59
CA GLY A 10 -37.84 -5.90 1.15
C GLY A 10 -37.00 -5.09 2.15
N ILE A 11 -37.29 -5.20 3.45
CA ILE A 11 -36.52 -4.51 4.50
C ILE A 11 -35.07 -4.97 4.52
N VAL A 12 -34.83 -6.28 4.47
CA VAL A 12 -33.46 -6.83 4.49
C VAL A 12 -32.65 -6.36 3.29
N VAL A 13 -33.25 -6.33 2.10
CA VAL A 13 -32.60 -5.83 0.88
C VAL A 13 -32.26 -4.34 0.99
N VAL A 14 -33.17 -3.53 1.53
CA VAL A 14 -32.92 -2.09 1.74
C VAL A 14 -31.79 -1.86 2.73
N ILE A 15 -31.74 -2.62 3.84
CA ILE A 15 -30.65 -2.53 4.82
C ILE A 15 -29.32 -2.94 4.19
N ALA A 16 -29.29 -4.02 3.41
CA ALA A 16 -28.09 -4.49 2.72
C ALA A 16 -27.57 -3.43 1.73
N LEU A 17 -28.45 -2.84 0.92
CA LEU A 17 -28.09 -1.76 -0.01
C LEU A 17 -27.62 -0.51 0.71
N ALA A 18 -28.27 -0.11 1.80
CA ALA A 18 -27.84 1.03 2.62
C ALA A 18 -26.46 0.78 3.25
N SER A 19 -26.19 -0.44 3.73
CA SER A 19 -24.87 -0.80 4.28
C SER A 19 -23.77 -0.80 3.22
N LEU A 20 -24.04 -1.31 2.01
CA LEU A 20 -23.11 -1.25 0.87
C LEU A 20 -22.79 0.19 0.47
N LEU A 21 -23.82 1.04 0.38
CA LEU A 21 -23.65 2.45 0.05
C LEU A 21 -22.86 3.19 1.14
N ALA A 22 -23.16 2.94 2.42
CA ALA A 22 -22.40 3.51 3.53
C ALA A 22 -20.94 3.05 3.49
N PHE A 23 -20.66 1.79 3.17
CA PHE A 23 -19.29 1.28 3.07
C PHE A 23 -18.50 1.92 1.92
N GLN A 24 -19.17 2.23 0.81
CA GLN A 24 -18.56 2.96 -0.31
C GLN A 24 -18.32 4.43 0.03
N LEU A 25 -19.26 5.10 0.71
CA LEU A 25 -19.12 6.51 1.11
C LEU A 25 -18.12 6.72 2.26
N LEU A 26 -17.94 5.71 3.12
CA LEU A 26 -16.97 5.74 4.21
C LEU A 26 -15.57 5.27 3.78
N LYS A 27 -15.41 4.83 2.53
CA LYS A 27 -14.11 4.44 1.98
C LYS A 27 -13.19 5.64 1.67
N ASP A 28 -13.71 6.87 1.78
CA ASP A 28 -12.99 8.11 1.51
C ASP A 28 -12.62 8.85 2.79
N ALA A 29 -11.69 8.27 3.54
CA ALA A 29 -10.70 9.10 4.20
C ALA A 29 -9.38 8.66 3.60
N ASP A 30 -8.75 9.53 2.80
CA ASP A 30 -7.31 9.46 2.52
C ASP A 30 -6.60 9.33 3.87
N ALA A 31 -6.44 8.10 4.34
CA ALA A 31 -5.51 7.80 5.41
C ALA A 31 -4.18 8.24 4.81
N LYS A 32 -3.66 9.38 5.28
CA LYS A 32 -2.43 9.93 4.74
C LYS A 32 -1.39 8.83 4.85
N LEU A 33 -0.95 8.27 3.73
CA LEU A 33 0.06 7.23 3.74
C LEU A 33 1.42 7.92 3.72
N ASP A 34 2.37 7.34 4.41
CA ASP A 34 3.78 7.64 4.33
C ASP A 34 4.49 6.42 3.72
N LEU A 35 5.40 6.69 2.80
CA LEU A 35 6.43 5.75 2.39
C LEU A 35 7.62 5.88 3.35
N ILE A 36 8.02 4.78 3.96
CA ILE A 36 9.18 4.69 4.84
C ILE A 36 10.19 3.73 4.22
N ILE A 37 11.41 4.22 3.96
CA ILE A 37 12.54 3.42 3.51
C ILE A 37 13.51 3.28 4.67
N THR A 38 13.86 2.06 5.00
CA THR A 38 14.77 1.71 6.10
C THR A 38 15.96 0.95 5.56
N ILE A 39 17.16 1.28 6.04
CA ILE A 39 18.41 0.57 5.72
C ILE A 39 19.05 0.14 7.05
N ASP A 40 19.41 -1.13 7.19
CA ASP A 40 20.03 -1.65 8.43
C ASP A 40 19.19 -1.35 9.69
N GLY A 41 17.86 -1.29 9.55
CA GLY A 41 16.93 -0.98 10.65
C GLY A 41 16.85 0.50 11.03
N GLN A 42 17.51 1.40 10.30
CA GLN A 42 17.43 2.85 10.50
C GLN A 42 16.62 3.50 9.38
N GLU A 43 15.71 4.41 9.75
CA GLU A 43 14.91 5.17 8.80
C GLU A 43 15.83 6.03 7.93
N TYR A 44 15.85 5.73 6.64
CA TYR A 44 16.62 6.45 5.62
C TYR A 44 15.83 7.61 5.03
N LYS A 45 14.55 7.36 4.70
CA LYS A 45 13.66 8.37 4.15
C LYS A 45 12.22 8.09 4.55
N ARG A 46 11.50 9.14 4.89
CA ARG A 46 10.04 9.15 5.04
C ARG A 46 9.46 10.25 4.20
N MET A 47 8.39 9.95 3.47
CA MET A 47 7.69 10.94 2.67
C MET A 47 6.21 10.59 2.53
N PRO A 48 5.32 11.58 2.38
CA PRO A 48 3.92 11.32 2.06
C PRO A 48 3.81 10.53 0.74
N LEU A 49 2.92 9.55 0.73
CA LEU A 49 2.57 8.74 -0.42
C LEU A 49 1.11 9.06 -0.80
N THR A 50 0.94 9.69 -1.95
CA THR A 50 -0.35 10.06 -2.53
C THR A 50 -0.44 9.52 -3.96
N GLU A 51 -1.65 9.46 -4.53
CA GLU A 51 -1.84 9.08 -5.93
C GLU A 51 -1.05 9.96 -6.91
N ASP A 52 -0.74 11.21 -6.56
CA ASP A 52 0.06 12.11 -7.41
C ASP A 52 1.59 11.89 -7.25
N THR A 53 2.01 11.08 -6.28
CA THR A 53 3.42 10.87 -5.98
C THR A 53 4.09 10.05 -7.08
N ASN A 54 5.11 10.64 -7.70
CA ASN A 54 5.90 10.02 -8.76
C ASN A 54 7.38 10.37 -8.54
N GLU A 55 8.20 9.39 -8.13
CA GLU A 55 9.61 9.62 -7.82
C GLU A 55 10.43 8.34 -8.05
N VAL A 56 11.73 8.51 -8.36
CA VAL A 56 12.69 7.41 -8.39
C VAL A 56 13.74 7.67 -7.32
N ILE A 57 13.83 6.78 -6.34
CA ILE A 57 14.74 6.88 -5.21
C ILE A 57 15.83 5.82 -5.38
N ARG A 58 17.07 6.28 -5.48
CA ARG A 58 18.25 5.42 -5.55
C ARG A 58 18.80 5.22 -4.14
N VAL A 59 18.69 3.99 -3.64
CA VAL A 59 19.16 3.59 -2.31
C VAL A 59 20.46 2.81 -2.48
N GLU A 60 21.57 3.39 -2.03
CA GLU A 60 22.88 2.75 -2.05
C GLU A 60 23.44 2.57 -0.64
N ASN A 61 23.94 1.38 -0.33
CA ASN A 61 24.58 1.09 0.95
C ASN A 61 25.68 0.03 0.78
N GLU A 62 26.91 0.33 1.19
CA GLU A 62 28.07 -0.60 1.13
C GLU A 62 28.26 -1.30 -0.23
N GLY A 63 27.97 -0.60 -1.33
CA GLY A 63 28.05 -1.15 -2.69
C GLY A 63 26.83 -1.95 -3.16
N ASN A 64 25.82 -2.11 -2.30
CA ASN A 64 24.51 -2.61 -2.67
C ASN A 64 23.63 -1.48 -3.21
N LEU A 65 22.73 -1.83 -4.13
CA LEU A 65 21.82 -0.90 -4.81
C LEU A 65 20.39 -1.43 -4.74
N ASN A 66 19.45 -0.53 -4.45
CA ASN A 66 18.02 -0.70 -4.71
C ASN A 66 17.49 0.57 -5.38
N ILE A 67 16.84 0.45 -6.53
CA ILE A 67 16.09 1.53 -7.16
C ILE A 67 14.62 1.35 -6.80
N VAL A 68 14.11 2.24 -5.95
CA VAL A 68 12.69 2.30 -5.60
C VAL A 68 12.02 3.27 -6.55
N THR A 69 10.95 2.83 -7.21
CA THR A 69 10.17 3.64 -8.15
C THR A 69 8.77 3.77 -7.61
N ILE A 70 8.29 5.00 -7.53
CA ILE A 70 6.93 5.34 -7.15
C ILE A 70 6.23 5.89 -8.39
N GLN A 71 5.11 5.29 -8.75
CA GLN A 71 4.28 5.72 -9.87
C GLN A 71 2.82 5.71 -9.46
N ASN A 72 2.15 6.85 -9.60
CA ASN A 72 0.76 7.04 -9.20
C ASN A 72 0.48 6.59 -7.75
N GLY A 73 1.38 6.89 -6.82
CA GLY A 73 1.26 6.44 -5.43
C GLY A 73 1.58 4.96 -5.16
N GLN A 74 1.88 4.17 -6.20
CA GLN A 74 2.30 2.77 -6.04
C GLN A 74 3.81 2.66 -5.98
N VAL A 75 4.32 1.97 -4.96
CA VAL A 75 5.75 1.82 -4.70
C VAL A 75 6.22 0.45 -5.15
N ARG A 76 7.32 0.38 -5.90
CA ARG A 76 7.98 -0.88 -6.27
C ARG A 76 9.48 -0.76 -6.24
N VAL A 77 10.19 -1.88 -6.10
CA VAL A 77 11.63 -1.93 -6.36
C VAL A 77 11.81 -2.30 -7.84
N SER A 78 12.33 -1.39 -8.65
CA SER A 78 12.49 -1.59 -10.09
C SER A 78 13.82 -2.24 -10.46
N GLU A 79 14.85 -2.08 -9.64
CA GLU A 79 16.17 -2.68 -9.81
C GLU A 79 16.80 -2.94 -8.44
N ALA A 80 17.56 -4.02 -8.31
CA ALA A 80 18.36 -4.28 -7.11
C ALA A 80 19.66 -5.01 -7.47
N SER A 81 20.71 -4.85 -6.68
CA SER A 81 21.97 -5.60 -6.81
C SER A 81 21.93 -6.99 -6.17
N CYS A 82 20.87 -7.34 -5.44
CA CYS A 82 20.78 -8.58 -4.68
C CYS A 82 20.67 -9.81 -5.61
N PRO A 83 21.22 -10.98 -5.26
CA PRO A 83 21.23 -12.13 -6.15
C PRO A 83 19.85 -12.79 -6.34
N ASP A 84 18.96 -12.65 -5.37
CA ASP A 84 17.67 -13.34 -5.35
C ASP A 84 16.55 -12.58 -6.08
N GLN A 85 16.72 -11.27 -6.29
CA GLN A 85 15.77 -10.38 -6.97
C GLN A 85 14.33 -10.44 -6.43
N ILE A 86 14.11 -10.95 -5.22
CA ILE A 86 12.75 -11.16 -4.67
C ILE A 86 12.02 -9.83 -4.55
N CYS A 87 12.70 -8.79 -4.06
CA CYS A 87 12.12 -7.44 -3.94
C CYS A 87 11.71 -6.85 -5.29
N VAL A 88 12.42 -7.16 -6.37
CA VAL A 88 12.11 -6.67 -7.73
C VAL A 88 10.87 -7.36 -8.31
N HIS A 89 10.66 -8.63 -7.94
CA HIS A 89 9.51 -9.42 -8.35
C HIS A 89 8.31 -9.32 -7.40
N THR A 90 8.44 -8.62 -6.28
CA THR A 90 7.34 -8.37 -5.34
C THR A 90 6.33 -7.43 -5.99
N ALA A 91 5.04 -7.65 -5.70
CA ALA A 91 3.99 -6.75 -6.18
C ALA A 91 4.22 -5.31 -5.68
N PRO A 92 3.78 -4.29 -6.43
CA PRO A 92 3.78 -2.92 -5.94
C PRO A 92 2.99 -2.81 -4.63
N ALA A 93 3.44 -1.93 -3.74
CA ALA A 93 2.79 -1.61 -2.48
C ALA A 93 2.12 -0.23 -2.56
N ASP A 94 0.85 -0.15 -2.21
CA ASP A 94 0.05 1.08 -2.16
C ASP A 94 -0.93 1.14 -0.99
N GLU A 95 -1.06 0.06 -0.19
CA GLU A 95 -1.91 0.01 0.99
C GLU A 95 -1.12 0.05 2.31
N ASN A 96 -1.76 0.55 3.38
CA ASN A 96 -1.17 0.58 4.72
C ASN A 96 -0.79 -0.84 5.21
N GLY A 97 0.46 -0.99 5.65
CA GLY A 97 1.03 -2.24 6.15
C GLY A 97 1.67 -3.10 5.07
N GLU A 98 1.59 -2.71 3.79
CA GLU A 98 2.32 -3.38 2.73
C GLU A 98 3.81 -3.03 2.77
N MET A 99 4.65 -4.02 2.47
CA MET A 99 6.10 -3.87 2.53
C MET A 99 6.82 -4.68 1.46
N ILE A 100 7.91 -4.13 0.96
CA ILE A 100 8.85 -4.79 0.05
C ILE A 100 10.20 -4.90 0.77
N VAL A 101 10.68 -6.13 0.95
CA VAL A 101 11.90 -6.41 1.73
C VAL A 101 12.99 -6.93 0.81
N CYS A 102 14.14 -6.27 0.82
CA CYS A 102 15.37 -6.76 0.24
C CYS A 102 16.31 -7.19 1.37
N LEU A 103 16.21 -8.46 1.77
CA LEU A 103 16.98 -8.99 2.90
C LEU A 103 18.50 -8.91 2.70
N PRO A 104 19.08 -9.28 1.53
CA PRO A 104 20.53 -9.21 1.33
C PRO A 104 21.09 -7.79 1.44
N ASN A 105 20.35 -6.79 0.95
CA ASN A 105 20.74 -5.38 1.02
C ASN A 105 20.25 -4.69 2.31
N LYS A 106 19.49 -5.41 3.15
CA LYS A 106 18.87 -4.94 4.39
C LYS A 106 18.03 -3.67 4.20
N VAL A 107 17.35 -3.59 3.06
CA VAL A 107 16.43 -2.50 2.72
C VAL A 107 15.00 -2.95 2.93
N ILE A 108 14.21 -2.13 3.62
CA ILE A 108 12.77 -2.31 3.77
C ILE A 108 12.08 -1.05 3.22
N VAL A 109 11.10 -1.27 2.35
CA VAL A 109 10.24 -0.24 1.79
C VAL A 109 8.84 -0.52 2.32
N GLU A 110 8.30 0.33 3.18
CA GLU A 110 7.04 0.12 3.90
C GLU A 110 6.07 1.28 3.61
N VAL A 111 4.81 0.95 3.36
CA VAL A 111 3.72 1.92 3.28
C VAL A 111 2.96 1.90 4.59
N LYS A 112 2.85 3.05 5.26
CA LYS A 112 2.25 3.15 6.60
C LYS A 112 1.31 4.34 6.71
N ALA A 113 0.17 4.17 7.36
CA ALA A 113 -0.70 5.28 7.72
C ALA A 113 0.04 6.26 8.66
N ASN A 114 -0.06 7.55 8.35
CA ASN A 114 0.46 8.65 9.14
C ASN A 114 -0.51 8.91 10.30
N ASP A 115 0.00 8.85 11.53
CA ASP A 115 -0.76 9.01 12.79
C ASP A 115 -1.08 10.48 13.10
#